data_AF-A0A4Q7MT39-F1
#
_entry.id   AF-A0A4Q7MT39-F1
#
_cell.length_a   1.000
_cell.length_b   1.000
_cell.length_c   1.000
_cell.angle_alpha   90.00
_cell.angle_beta   90.00
_cell.angle_gamma   90.00
#
_symmetry.space_group_name_H-M   'P 1'
#
loop_
_entity.id
_entity.type
_entity.pdbx_description
1 polymer ?
#
loop_
_entity_poly.entity_id
_entity_poly.type
_entity_poly.pdbx_seq_one_letter_code
_entity_poly.pdbx_strand_id
1 'polypeptide(L)'
;MKIAQVGTQFSQVTQIDFFSSSTFLEYDSLVISLNKIASASRNVRRDWFDNRKKHLVEFMAFKKVPIVYLAPSKDRVEITENNTFVIKYHSEILPVPKFETEAEAGKTISVIPKTPFTEFLEKYKTWFGYDRFYKHVVGTPIAVTPYTNKILAFYTDEAVFLPQIVSKDDRLEKDFLSELFECIIKVRFDSKNFKLPEWTETYFFPGEYEAKNKIEQLNSQIEILQNELAKSEVDIQAIREKKKLITASGNELEKKVEEIFKELGFEILQAERNRDDLIVRYGTDIAVVEIKGLTNSAGEKNAAQLEKWRATYLENKGVDPKGILLVNTYRDVPLIERNQPDFPDQMLRYAIGREHCLITTTQLLALYFETLRNPASKEQIVKSLFDTVGRYSNDYKWQNYINVLGS
;
A
#
# COMPACT_ATOMS: atom_id res chain seq x y z
N MET A 1 -22.37 -4.09 -26.65
CA MET A 1 -23.01 -3.97 -25.33
C MET A 1 -24.37 -3.33 -25.50
N LYS A 2 -25.44 -4.06 -25.17
CA LYS A 2 -26.82 -3.56 -25.14
C LYS A 2 -27.18 -3.19 -23.71
N ILE A 3 -27.20 -1.91 -23.38
CA ILE A 3 -27.69 -1.42 -22.08
C ILE A 3 -29.16 -1.01 -22.25
N ALA A 4 -29.97 -1.35 -21.26
CA ALA A 4 -31.29 -0.77 -21.10
C ALA A 4 -31.38 0.07 -19.84
N GLN A 5 -32.29 1.05 -19.86
CA GLN A 5 -32.64 1.82 -18.69
C GLN A 5 -34.14 1.82 -18.41
N VAL A 6 -34.47 1.88 -17.12
CA VAL A 6 -35.78 2.27 -16.61
C VAL A 6 -35.64 3.69 -16.10
N GLY A 7 -35.92 4.66 -16.96
CA GLY A 7 -35.50 6.05 -16.74
C GLY A 7 -35.35 6.80 -18.06
N THR A 8 -34.83 8.02 -17.95
CA THR A 8 -34.59 8.93 -19.09
C THR A 8 -33.22 9.60 -18.98
N GLN A 9 -32.30 9.01 -18.22
CA GLN A 9 -31.00 9.59 -17.90
C GLN A 9 -30.03 9.53 -19.08
N PHE A 10 -30.17 8.53 -19.95
CA PHE A 10 -29.29 8.32 -21.10
C PHE A 10 -30.09 8.37 -22.41
N SER A 11 -29.57 8.99 -23.47
CA SER A 11 -30.26 9.05 -24.77
C SER A 11 -29.84 7.91 -25.70
N GLN A 12 -28.67 7.31 -25.48
CA GLN A 12 -28.05 6.31 -26.34
C GLN A 12 -28.36 4.86 -25.93
N VAL A 13 -29.22 4.64 -24.94
CA VAL A 13 -29.61 3.31 -24.44
C VAL A 13 -31.10 3.05 -24.65
N THR A 14 -31.47 1.78 -24.71
CA THR A 14 -32.89 1.40 -24.85
C THR A 14 -33.68 1.79 -23.60
N GLN A 15 -34.70 2.62 -23.77
CA GLN A 15 -35.63 2.97 -22.69
C GLN A 15 -36.71 1.88 -22.57
N ILE A 16 -36.90 1.38 -21.36
CA ILE A 16 -37.88 0.34 -21.05
C ILE A 16 -38.82 0.86 -19.97
N ASP A 17 -40.12 0.70 -20.19
CA ASP A 17 -41.10 0.84 -19.10
C ASP A 17 -40.97 -0.36 -18.16
N PHE A 18 -40.77 -0.08 -16.86
CA PHE A 18 -40.60 -1.10 -15.83
C PHE A 18 -41.73 -2.12 -15.83
N PHE A 19 -42.97 -1.67 -16.07
CA PHE A 19 -44.18 -2.50 -16.06
C PHE A 19 -44.61 -2.93 -17.46
N SER A 20 -43.72 -2.88 -18.46
CA SER A 20 -43.98 -3.49 -19.77
C SER A 20 -43.78 -5.01 -19.73
N SER A 21 -44.30 -5.70 -20.75
CA SER A 21 -44.07 -7.13 -20.99
C SER A 21 -42.67 -7.45 -21.54
N SER A 22 -41.82 -6.45 -21.75
CA SER A 22 -40.48 -6.62 -22.33
C SER A 22 -39.56 -7.44 -21.42
N THR A 23 -38.85 -8.42 -22.00
CA THR A 23 -37.83 -9.18 -21.28
C THR A 23 -36.58 -8.34 -21.03
N PHE A 24 -35.97 -8.51 -19.87
CA PHE A 24 -34.68 -7.89 -19.55
C PHE A 24 -33.48 -8.73 -20.04
N LEU A 25 -33.68 -10.00 -20.36
CA LEU A 25 -32.60 -10.93 -20.71
C LEU A 25 -31.93 -10.63 -22.06
N GLU A 26 -32.54 -9.78 -22.90
CA GLU A 26 -31.96 -9.34 -24.17
C GLU A 26 -30.84 -8.30 -24.00
N TYR A 27 -30.67 -7.75 -22.80
CA TYR A 27 -29.69 -6.71 -22.49
C TYR A 27 -28.50 -7.29 -21.72
N ASP A 28 -27.35 -6.63 -21.84
CA ASP A 28 -26.12 -6.99 -21.15
C ASP A 28 -26.06 -6.35 -19.75
N SER A 29 -26.73 -5.20 -19.56
CA SER A 29 -26.80 -4.49 -18.27
C SER A 29 -28.08 -3.67 -18.18
N LEU A 30 -28.49 -3.37 -16.93
CA LEU A 30 -29.68 -2.58 -16.60
C LEU A 30 -29.30 -1.41 -15.69
N VAL A 31 -29.79 -0.22 -16.03
CA VAL A 31 -29.77 0.95 -15.15
C VAL A 31 -31.19 1.35 -14.78
N ILE A 32 -31.51 1.34 -13.50
CA ILE A 32 -32.87 1.55 -13.00
C ILE A 32 -32.91 2.80 -12.12
N SER A 33 -33.72 3.78 -12.53
CA SER A 33 -34.02 4.93 -11.70
C SER A 33 -35.14 4.59 -10.71
N LEU A 34 -34.82 4.56 -9.42
CA LEU A 34 -35.80 4.30 -8.37
C LEU A 34 -36.87 5.39 -8.29
N ASN A 35 -36.53 6.63 -8.65
CA ASN A 35 -37.50 7.72 -8.81
C ASN A 35 -38.47 7.48 -9.96
N LYS A 36 -38.00 6.93 -11.08
CA LYS A 36 -38.87 6.61 -12.22
C LYS A 36 -39.84 5.49 -11.87
N ILE A 37 -39.38 4.46 -11.15
CA ILE A 37 -40.26 3.44 -10.59
C ILE A 37 -41.29 4.10 -9.67
N ALA A 38 -40.85 4.84 -8.65
CA ALA A 38 -41.76 5.43 -7.66
C ALA A 38 -42.84 6.34 -8.27
N SER A 39 -42.51 7.09 -9.33
CA SER A 39 -43.49 7.93 -10.04
C SER A 39 -44.47 7.13 -10.89
N ALA A 40 -44.06 6.00 -11.46
CA ALA A 40 -44.92 5.11 -12.24
C ALA A 40 -45.81 4.19 -11.38
N SER A 41 -45.43 3.97 -10.10
CA SER A 41 -46.06 2.98 -9.22
C SER A 41 -47.46 3.29 -8.70
N ARG A 42 -47.93 4.56 -8.77
CA ARG A 42 -49.12 5.02 -8.02
C ARG A 42 -50.37 4.16 -8.26
N ASN A 43 -50.59 3.67 -9.48
CA ASN A 43 -51.78 2.89 -9.85
C ASN A 43 -51.46 1.47 -10.32
N VAL A 44 -50.34 0.89 -9.86
CA VAL A 44 -49.89 -0.43 -10.31
C VAL A 44 -50.19 -1.49 -9.25
N ARG A 45 -50.80 -2.61 -9.69
CA ARG A 45 -51.12 -3.74 -8.81
C ARG A 45 -49.85 -4.45 -8.34
N ARG A 46 -49.84 -4.90 -7.09
CA ARG A 46 -48.74 -5.63 -6.46
C ARG A 46 -48.16 -6.78 -7.32
N ASP A 47 -49.01 -7.56 -7.98
CA ASP A 47 -48.57 -8.70 -8.81
C ASP A 47 -47.57 -8.31 -9.91
N TRP A 48 -47.67 -7.08 -10.44
CA TRP A 48 -46.73 -6.58 -11.43
C TRP A 48 -45.32 -6.38 -10.84
N PHE A 49 -45.22 -5.91 -9.59
CA PHE A 49 -43.94 -5.82 -8.89
C PHE A 49 -43.37 -7.18 -8.59
N ASP A 50 -44.19 -8.12 -8.11
CA ASP A 50 -43.72 -9.47 -7.80
C ASP A 50 -43.19 -10.18 -9.05
N ASN A 51 -43.90 -10.05 -10.19
CA ASN A 51 -43.43 -10.55 -11.47
C ASN A 51 -42.16 -9.84 -11.94
N ARG A 52 -42.06 -8.52 -11.78
CA ARG A 52 -40.87 -7.80 -12.24
C ARG A 52 -39.66 -8.06 -11.36
N LYS A 53 -39.85 -8.23 -10.06
CA LYS A 53 -38.83 -8.69 -9.11
C LYS A 53 -38.28 -10.04 -9.53
N LYS A 54 -39.14 -11.01 -9.88
CA LYS A 54 -38.70 -12.32 -10.42
C LYS A 54 -37.86 -12.16 -11.69
N HIS A 55 -38.31 -11.36 -12.65
CA HIS A 55 -37.55 -11.12 -13.88
C HIS A 55 -36.17 -10.48 -13.63
N LEU A 56 -36.06 -9.57 -12.65
CA LEU A 56 -34.77 -8.99 -12.26
C LEU A 56 -33.85 -10.02 -11.58
N VAL A 57 -34.39 -10.91 -10.75
CA VAL A 57 -33.64 -12.02 -10.15
C VAL A 57 -33.14 -12.98 -11.24
N GLU A 58 -34.00 -13.34 -12.19
CA GLU A 58 -33.63 -14.17 -13.35
C GLU A 58 -32.54 -13.48 -14.19
N PHE A 59 -32.66 -12.17 -14.41
CA PHE A 59 -31.63 -11.38 -15.10
C PHE A 59 -30.27 -11.50 -14.41
N MET A 60 -30.20 -11.25 -13.09
CA MET A 60 -28.95 -11.34 -12.34
C MET A 60 -28.36 -12.75 -12.37
N ALA A 61 -29.20 -13.77 -12.19
CA ALA A 61 -28.79 -15.17 -12.24
C ALA A 61 -28.21 -15.58 -13.61
N PHE A 62 -28.84 -15.13 -14.70
CA PHE A 62 -28.42 -15.49 -16.05
C PHE A 62 -27.22 -14.68 -16.55
N LYS A 63 -27.23 -13.36 -16.31
CA LYS A 63 -26.21 -12.43 -16.82
C LYS A 63 -24.98 -12.35 -15.93
N LYS A 64 -25.10 -12.73 -14.66
CA LYS A 64 -24.02 -12.68 -13.66
C LYS A 64 -23.37 -11.31 -13.54
N VAL A 65 -24.20 -10.27 -13.60
CA VAL A 65 -23.79 -8.87 -13.40
C VAL A 65 -24.79 -8.19 -12.46
N PRO A 66 -24.34 -7.29 -11.57
CA PRO A 66 -25.24 -6.56 -10.72
C PRO A 66 -26.07 -5.54 -11.51
N ILE A 67 -27.26 -5.23 -10.99
CA ILE A 67 -28.12 -4.18 -11.55
C ILE A 67 -27.70 -2.82 -10.97
N VAL A 68 -27.62 -1.79 -11.81
CA VAL A 68 -27.35 -0.42 -11.36
C VAL A 68 -28.65 0.26 -10.96
N TYR A 69 -28.71 0.79 -9.75
CA TYR A 69 -29.80 1.60 -9.25
C TYR A 69 -29.35 3.04 -9.03
N LEU A 70 -30.10 3.99 -9.57
CA LEU A 70 -29.95 5.41 -9.22
C LEU A 70 -30.80 5.71 -7.99
N ALA A 71 -30.16 6.32 -6.99
CA ALA A 71 -30.70 6.56 -5.66
C ALA A 71 -32.09 7.22 -5.68
N PRO A 72 -32.99 6.84 -4.76
CA PRO A 72 -34.33 7.39 -4.71
C PRO A 72 -34.37 8.70 -3.91
N SER A 73 -35.29 9.59 -4.28
CA SER A 73 -35.68 10.78 -3.51
C SER A 73 -36.58 10.44 -2.31
N LYS A 74 -37.06 9.20 -2.22
CA LYS A 74 -37.91 8.70 -1.13
C LYS A 74 -37.57 7.26 -0.80
N ASP A 75 -37.46 6.94 0.49
CA ASP A 75 -37.21 5.57 1.00
C ASP A 75 -38.28 4.56 0.63
N ARG A 76 -39.48 5.06 0.38
CA ARG A 76 -40.68 4.25 0.24
C ARG A 76 -41.41 4.63 -1.04
N VAL A 77 -42.06 3.62 -1.60
CA VAL A 77 -42.87 3.70 -2.80
C VAL A 77 -44.32 3.47 -2.42
N GLU A 78 -45.21 4.23 -3.02
CA GLU A 78 -46.66 4.04 -2.90
C GLU A 78 -47.11 3.08 -4.01
N ILE A 79 -47.82 2.02 -3.64
CA ILE A 79 -48.36 1.01 -4.56
C ILE A 79 -49.85 0.76 -4.27
N THR A 80 -50.59 0.20 -5.24
CA THR A 80 -52.00 -0.18 -5.05
C THR A 80 -52.11 -1.66 -4.67
N GLU A 81 -52.72 -1.93 -3.51
CA GLU A 81 -53.05 -3.28 -3.04
C GLU A 81 -54.54 -3.31 -2.66
N ASN A 82 -55.32 -4.24 -3.22
CA ASN A 82 -56.77 -4.34 -2.95
C ASN A 82 -57.55 -3.01 -3.07
N ASN A 83 -57.25 -2.22 -4.11
CA ASN A 83 -57.83 -0.88 -4.35
C ASN A 83 -57.54 0.16 -3.25
N THR A 84 -56.54 -0.06 -2.40
CA THR A 84 -56.04 0.93 -1.45
C THR A 84 -54.56 1.23 -1.68
N PHE A 85 -54.13 2.43 -1.32
CA PHE A 85 -52.72 2.81 -1.39
C PHE A 85 -51.98 2.31 -0.15
N VAL A 86 -50.88 1.60 -0.38
CA VAL A 86 -49.98 1.12 0.68
C VAL A 86 -48.56 1.59 0.41
N ILE A 87 -47.85 1.93 1.48
CA ILE A 87 -46.47 2.41 1.43
C ILE A 87 -45.54 1.22 1.69
N LYS A 88 -44.59 1.00 0.78
CA LYS A 88 -43.65 -0.13 0.80
C LYS A 88 -42.21 0.33 0.68
N TYR A 89 -41.29 -0.41 1.29
CA TYR A 89 -39.86 -0.21 1.05
C TYR A 89 -39.46 -0.72 -0.34
N HIS A 90 -38.43 -0.14 -0.94
CA HIS A 90 -37.90 -0.59 -2.24
C HIS A 90 -37.50 -2.07 -2.22
N SER A 91 -36.92 -2.57 -1.13
CA SER A 91 -36.53 -3.99 -0.98
C SER A 91 -37.70 -4.98 -0.93
N GLU A 92 -38.91 -4.51 -0.62
CA GLU A 92 -40.10 -5.36 -0.68
C GLU A 92 -40.49 -5.64 -2.15
N ILE A 93 -40.32 -4.66 -3.04
CA ILE A 93 -40.79 -4.70 -4.43
C ILE A 93 -39.67 -4.91 -5.48
N LEU A 94 -38.41 -4.77 -5.09
CA LEU A 94 -37.24 -4.97 -5.93
C LEU A 94 -36.26 -5.95 -5.26
N PRO A 95 -35.41 -6.65 -6.02
CA PRO A 95 -34.41 -7.55 -5.46
C PRO A 95 -33.19 -6.74 -5.01
N VAL A 96 -33.39 -5.91 -3.98
CA VAL A 96 -32.36 -5.04 -3.42
C VAL A 96 -32.24 -5.27 -1.92
N PRO A 97 -31.05 -5.08 -1.32
CA PRO A 97 -30.89 -5.14 0.12
C PRO A 97 -31.81 -4.13 0.80
N LYS A 98 -32.26 -4.44 2.01
CA LYS A 98 -32.99 -3.46 2.83
C LYS A 98 -32.04 -2.31 3.16
N PHE A 99 -32.47 -1.09 2.87
CA PHE A 99 -31.75 0.13 3.21
C PHE A 99 -32.72 1.17 3.76
N GLU A 100 -32.17 2.10 4.54
CA GLU A 100 -32.84 3.31 5.00
C GLU A 100 -32.06 4.52 4.50
N THR A 101 -32.70 5.67 4.33
CA THR A 101 -32.00 6.90 3.97
C THR A 101 -32.44 8.08 4.82
N GLU A 102 -31.57 9.08 4.94
CA GLU A 102 -31.87 10.36 5.57
C GLU A 102 -31.82 11.48 4.54
N ALA A 103 -32.67 12.48 4.69
CA ALA A 103 -32.71 13.63 3.79
C ALA A 103 -31.54 14.58 4.05
N GLU A 104 -30.72 14.80 3.02
CA GLU A 104 -29.66 15.79 2.99
C GLU A 104 -29.28 16.02 1.53
N ALA A 105 -29.36 17.26 1.06
CA ALA A 105 -29.09 17.57 -0.34
C ALA A 105 -27.69 18.14 -0.56
N GLY A 106 -27.05 17.73 -1.66
CA GLY A 106 -25.76 18.24 -2.09
C GLY A 106 -25.37 17.77 -3.48
N LYS A 107 -24.27 18.33 -4.00
CA LYS A 107 -23.72 18.00 -5.33
C LYS A 107 -22.26 17.54 -5.30
N THR A 108 -21.62 17.63 -4.15
CA THR A 108 -20.22 17.25 -3.99
C THR A 108 -20.14 15.89 -3.34
N ILE A 109 -19.44 14.95 -3.98
CA ILE A 109 -19.18 13.62 -3.45
C ILE A 109 -17.68 13.41 -3.25
N SER A 110 -17.31 12.65 -2.24
CA SER A 110 -15.96 12.14 -2.00
C SER A 110 -15.91 10.66 -2.37
N VAL A 111 -14.96 10.28 -3.23
CA VAL A 111 -14.83 8.90 -3.72
C VAL A 111 -13.96 8.09 -2.76
N ILE A 112 -14.38 6.85 -2.48
CA ILE A 112 -13.59 5.93 -1.66
C ILE A 112 -12.51 5.29 -2.54
N PRO A 113 -11.23 5.33 -2.13
CA PRO A 113 -10.13 4.76 -2.91
C PRO A 113 -10.13 3.22 -2.86
N LYS A 114 -9.41 2.59 -3.79
CA LYS A 114 -9.19 1.12 -3.87
C LYS A 114 -10.49 0.31 -4.02
N THR A 115 -11.47 0.85 -4.71
CA THR A 115 -12.70 0.12 -5.09
C THR A 115 -12.75 -0.06 -6.61
N PRO A 116 -13.54 -1.03 -7.13
CA PRO A 116 -13.73 -1.19 -8.58
C PRO A 116 -14.27 0.06 -9.29
N PHE A 117 -14.86 1.00 -8.54
CA PHE A 117 -15.49 2.23 -9.04
C PHE A 117 -14.64 3.48 -8.81
N THR A 118 -13.46 3.39 -8.20
CA THR A 118 -12.69 4.58 -7.80
C THR A 118 -12.36 5.49 -8.99
N GLU A 119 -11.78 4.96 -10.05
CA GLU A 119 -11.38 5.74 -11.23
C GLU A 119 -12.61 6.33 -11.96
N PHE A 120 -13.65 5.50 -12.14
CA PHE A 120 -14.91 5.89 -12.75
C PHE A 120 -15.58 7.04 -11.99
N LEU A 121 -15.74 6.91 -10.67
CA LEU A 121 -16.39 7.94 -9.87
C LEU A 121 -15.56 9.21 -9.79
N GLU A 122 -14.23 9.13 -9.75
CA GLU A 122 -13.39 10.34 -9.78
C GLU A 122 -13.55 11.12 -11.09
N LYS A 123 -13.61 10.40 -12.21
CA LYS A 123 -13.82 11.00 -13.53
C LYS A 123 -15.18 11.67 -13.68
N TYR A 124 -16.24 11.04 -13.17
CA TYR A 124 -17.62 11.49 -13.38
C TYR A 124 -18.29 12.10 -12.14
N LYS A 125 -17.57 12.39 -11.05
CA LYS A 125 -18.16 12.88 -9.79
C LYS A 125 -19.04 14.11 -9.92
N THR A 126 -18.74 14.99 -10.87
CA THR A 126 -19.52 16.23 -11.13
C THR A 126 -20.87 15.96 -11.78
N TRP A 127 -21.10 14.75 -12.28
CA TRP A 127 -22.38 14.34 -12.86
C TRP A 127 -23.40 13.98 -11.79
N PHE A 128 -22.92 13.63 -10.60
CA PHE A 128 -23.72 13.10 -9.52
C PHE A 128 -24.18 14.20 -8.54
N GLY A 129 -25.39 14.02 -8.03
CA GLY A 129 -25.96 14.77 -6.93
C GLY A 129 -26.79 13.87 -6.04
N TYR A 130 -27.08 14.34 -4.84
CA TYR A 130 -27.85 13.59 -3.86
C TYR A 130 -28.85 14.51 -3.15
N ASP A 131 -29.99 13.95 -2.81
CA ASP A 131 -30.99 14.53 -1.91
C ASP A 131 -31.08 13.76 -0.59
N ARG A 132 -30.43 12.59 -0.53
CA ARG A 132 -30.46 11.65 0.58
C ARG A 132 -29.16 10.84 0.65
N PHE A 133 -28.85 10.31 1.83
CA PHE A 133 -27.75 9.37 2.04
C PHE A 133 -28.25 8.10 2.73
N TYR A 134 -27.57 6.97 2.52
CA TYR A 134 -27.93 5.68 3.07
C TYR A 134 -27.48 5.53 4.53
N LYS A 135 -28.40 5.07 5.39
CA LYS A 135 -28.12 4.58 6.74
C LYS A 135 -27.91 3.08 6.69
N HIS A 136 -26.83 2.61 7.33
CA HIS A 136 -26.52 1.19 7.54
C HIS A 136 -26.72 0.34 6.27
N VAL A 137 -25.73 0.33 5.38
CA VAL A 137 -25.77 -0.47 4.15
C VAL A 137 -25.20 -1.87 4.38
N VAL A 138 -25.84 -2.87 3.78
CA VAL A 138 -25.27 -4.21 3.62
C VAL A 138 -24.56 -4.23 2.28
N GLY A 139 -23.31 -3.76 2.24
CA GLY A 139 -22.49 -3.64 1.03
C GLY A 139 -21.22 -2.82 1.23
N THR A 140 -20.42 -2.69 0.19
CA THR A 140 -19.17 -1.91 0.20
C THR A 140 -19.43 -0.47 -0.26
N PRO A 141 -19.22 0.55 0.61
CA PRO A 141 -19.36 1.94 0.21
C PRO A 141 -18.32 2.35 -0.85
N ILE A 142 -18.73 3.18 -1.82
CA ILE A 142 -17.88 3.67 -2.92
C ILE A 142 -17.87 5.20 -3.06
N ALA A 143 -18.89 5.89 -2.53
CA ALA A 143 -18.88 7.34 -2.42
C ALA A 143 -19.56 7.79 -1.13
N VAL A 144 -19.06 8.90 -0.57
CA VAL A 144 -19.56 9.50 0.67
C VAL A 144 -19.69 11.01 0.56
N THR A 145 -20.39 11.65 1.50
CA THR A 145 -20.38 13.11 1.66
C THR A 145 -18.99 13.59 2.08
N PRO A 146 -18.57 14.79 1.62
CA PRO A 146 -17.41 15.46 2.16
C PRO A 146 -17.57 15.69 3.67
N TYR A 147 -16.48 15.55 4.42
CA TYR A 147 -16.37 15.82 5.87
C TYR A 147 -17.14 14.88 6.81
N THR A 148 -18.37 14.51 6.51
CA THR A 148 -19.23 13.69 7.40
C THR A 148 -19.24 12.20 7.06
N ASN A 149 -18.62 11.81 5.93
CA ASN A 149 -18.48 10.42 5.49
C ASN A 149 -19.81 9.63 5.43
N LYS A 150 -20.93 10.31 5.17
CA LYS A 150 -22.25 9.68 5.02
C LYS A 150 -22.34 8.99 3.67
N ILE A 151 -22.92 7.79 3.61
CA ILE A 151 -22.85 6.91 2.44
C ILE A 151 -23.78 7.39 1.33
N LEU A 152 -23.23 7.69 0.15
CA LEU A 152 -23.97 8.14 -1.03
C LEU A 152 -24.08 7.06 -2.11
N ALA A 153 -23.11 6.16 -2.16
CA ALA A 153 -23.05 5.08 -3.13
C ALA A 153 -22.40 3.86 -2.50
N PHE A 154 -22.86 2.66 -2.87
CA PHE A 154 -22.32 1.39 -2.41
C PHE A 154 -22.65 0.29 -3.42
N TYR A 155 -21.98 -0.85 -3.33
CA TYR A 155 -22.33 -2.02 -4.11
C TYR A 155 -22.37 -3.30 -3.27
N THR A 156 -23.10 -4.27 -3.78
CA THR A 156 -23.11 -5.68 -3.39
C THR A 156 -22.83 -6.52 -4.64
N ASP A 157 -22.80 -7.84 -4.49
CA ASP A 157 -22.68 -8.75 -5.64
C ASP A 157 -23.89 -8.67 -6.60
N GLU A 158 -25.04 -8.19 -6.10
CA GLU A 158 -26.32 -8.15 -6.82
C GLU A 158 -26.69 -6.75 -7.35
N ALA A 159 -26.22 -5.70 -6.67
CA ALA A 159 -26.67 -4.34 -6.96
C ALA A 159 -25.56 -3.30 -6.78
N VAL A 160 -25.56 -2.29 -7.64
CA VAL A 160 -24.72 -1.09 -7.52
C VAL A 160 -25.64 0.11 -7.32
N PHE A 161 -25.51 0.82 -6.21
CA PHE A 161 -26.25 2.04 -5.92
C PHE A 161 -25.39 3.25 -6.21
N LEU A 162 -25.80 4.06 -7.18
CA LEU A 162 -25.19 5.34 -7.53
C LEU A 162 -26.09 6.51 -7.11
N PRO A 163 -25.52 7.70 -6.87
CA PRO A 163 -26.32 8.91 -6.66
C PRO A 163 -27.08 9.28 -7.92
N GLN A 164 -27.96 10.28 -7.82
CA GLN A 164 -28.71 10.74 -8.98
C GLN A 164 -27.80 11.46 -9.96
N ILE A 165 -28.06 11.29 -11.26
CA ILE A 165 -27.38 12.05 -12.31
C ILE A 165 -28.10 13.40 -12.42
N VAL A 166 -27.42 14.47 -12.02
CA VAL A 166 -27.95 15.85 -12.00
C VAL A 166 -27.34 16.73 -13.08
N SER A 167 -26.22 16.30 -13.66
CA SER A 167 -25.52 16.96 -14.76
C SER A 167 -24.89 15.89 -15.62
N LYS A 168 -24.85 16.07 -16.94
CA LYS A 168 -24.13 15.16 -17.84
C LYS A 168 -23.62 15.89 -19.07
N ASP A 169 -22.51 15.42 -19.62
CA ASP A 169 -22.03 15.82 -20.94
C ASP A 169 -22.41 14.71 -21.93
N ASP A 170 -23.38 14.99 -22.81
CA ASP A 170 -23.90 14.04 -23.79
C ASP A 170 -22.80 13.47 -24.71
N ARG A 171 -21.70 14.20 -24.89
CA ARG A 171 -20.55 13.77 -25.69
C ARG A 171 -19.78 12.62 -25.04
N LEU A 172 -19.82 12.52 -23.71
CA LEU A 172 -19.12 11.50 -22.93
C LEU A 172 -20.04 10.37 -22.48
N GLU A 173 -21.33 10.40 -22.86
CA GLU A 173 -22.32 9.41 -22.42
C GLU A 173 -21.91 7.97 -22.79
N LYS A 174 -21.39 7.78 -24.00
CA LYS A 174 -20.94 6.47 -24.46
C LYS A 174 -19.78 5.93 -23.63
N ASP A 175 -18.80 6.79 -23.34
CA ASP A 175 -17.62 6.44 -22.54
C ASP A 175 -18.04 6.14 -21.10
N PHE A 176 -18.92 6.97 -20.53
CA PHE A 176 -19.50 6.75 -19.20
C PHE A 176 -20.14 5.37 -19.10
N LEU A 177 -20.98 5.01 -20.06
CA LEU A 177 -21.69 3.74 -20.07
C LEU A 177 -20.75 2.54 -20.25
N SER A 178 -19.72 2.68 -21.09
CA SER A 178 -18.70 1.65 -21.28
C SER A 178 -17.90 1.42 -20.00
N GLU A 179 -17.40 2.48 -19.38
CA GLU A 179 -16.60 2.41 -18.15
C GLU A 179 -17.43 1.92 -16.96
N LEU A 180 -18.69 2.36 -16.85
CA LEU A 180 -19.63 1.85 -15.85
C LEU A 180 -19.79 0.33 -15.99
N PHE A 181 -19.95 -0.18 -17.21
CA PHE A 181 -20.09 -1.61 -17.44
C PHE A 181 -18.82 -2.39 -17.10
N GLU A 182 -17.63 -1.84 -17.40
CA GLU A 182 -16.37 -2.44 -16.97
C GLU A 182 -16.28 -2.53 -15.45
N CYS A 183 -16.72 -1.51 -14.72
CA CYS A 183 -16.81 -1.56 -13.25
C CYS A 183 -17.78 -2.65 -12.77
N ILE A 184 -18.95 -2.76 -13.41
CA ILE A 184 -19.98 -3.77 -13.09
C ILE A 184 -19.45 -5.19 -13.28
N ILE A 185 -18.73 -5.47 -14.38
CA ILE A 185 -18.14 -6.80 -14.63
C ILE A 185 -17.11 -7.18 -13.55
N LYS A 186 -16.38 -6.20 -13.02
CA LYS A 186 -15.40 -6.43 -11.94
C LYS A 186 -16.07 -6.80 -10.61
N VAL A 187 -17.34 -6.42 -10.41
CA VAL A 187 -18.15 -6.85 -9.28
C VAL A 187 -18.66 -8.26 -9.60
N ARG A 188 -17.92 -9.27 -9.13
CA ARG A 188 -18.26 -10.68 -9.39
C ARG A 188 -19.60 -11.03 -8.75
N PHE A 189 -20.58 -11.39 -9.57
CA PHE A 189 -21.72 -12.19 -9.16
C PHE A 189 -21.26 -13.65 -8.98
N ASP A 190 -20.76 -14.01 -7.80
CA ASP A 190 -20.59 -15.41 -7.42
C ASP A 190 -21.97 -15.91 -6.94
N SER A 191 -22.56 -16.86 -7.65
CA SER A 191 -23.88 -17.45 -7.38
C SER A 191 -23.92 -18.30 -6.09
N LYS A 192 -23.22 -17.89 -5.03
CA LYS A 192 -22.96 -18.66 -3.81
C LYS A 192 -23.98 -18.46 -2.69
N ASN A 193 -25.20 -18.00 -2.98
CA ASN A 193 -26.24 -17.81 -1.96
C ASN A 193 -27.44 -18.77 -2.07
N PHE A 194 -27.26 -19.96 -2.64
CA PHE A 194 -28.04 -21.10 -2.12
C PHE A 194 -27.33 -21.60 -0.85
N LYS A 195 -27.74 -21.06 0.31
CA LYS A 195 -27.30 -21.61 1.59
C LYS A 195 -28.02 -22.94 1.80
N LEU A 196 -27.25 -24.03 1.82
CA LEU A 196 -27.76 -25.31 2.29
C LEU A 196 -28.27 -25.13 3.74
N PRO A 197 -29.38 -25.78 4.12
CA PRO A 197 -29.82 -25.79 5.52
C PRO A 197 -28.70 -26.26 6.44
N GLU A 198 -28.49 -25.63 7.60
CA GLU A 198 -27.36 -25.96 8.49
C GLU A 198 -27.25 -27.44 8.87
N TRP A 199 -28.39 -28.16 8.90
CA TRP A 199 -28.39 -29.59 9.19
C TRP A 199 -27.61 -30.42 8.15
N THR A 200 -27.45 -29.93 6.91
CA THR A 200 -26.72 -30.66 5.87
C THR A 200 -25.22 -30.73 6.16
N GLU A 201 -24.65 -29.80 6.93
CA GLU A 201 -23.23 -29.82 7.30
C GLU A 201 -22.83 -31.02 8.17
N THR A 202 -23.81 -31.75 8.72
CA THR A 202 -23.59 -32.99 9.48
C THR A 202 -23.45 -34.23 8.60
N TYR A 203 -23.75 -34.13 7.31
CA TYR A 203 -23.67 -35.22 6.34
C TYR A 203 -22.54 -34.94 5.35
N PHE A 204 -21.56 -35.82 5.28
CA PHE A 204 -20.45 -35.72 4.34
C PHE A 204 -20.65 -36.68 3.18
N PHE A 205 -20.59 -36.17 1.96
CA PHE A 205 -20.57 -37.04 0.78
C PHE A 205 -19.18 -37.64 0.54
N PRO A 206 -19.07 -38.75 -0.20
CA PRO A 206 -17.78 -39.33 -0.54
C PRO A 206 -16.85 -38.29 -1.19
N GLY A 207 -15.63 -38.13 -0.68
CA GLY A 207 -14.67 -37.13 -1.14
C GLY A 207 -14.78 -35.76 -0.45
N GLU A 208 -15.88 -35.46 0.24
CA GLU A 208 -16.08 -34.17 0.89
C GLU A 208 -15.22 -34.03 2.15
N TYR A 209 -15.08 -35.11 2.92
CA TYR A 209 -14.23 -35.13 4.11
C TYR A 209 -12.75 -34.96 3.75
N GLU A 210 -12.28 -35.67 2.72
CA GLU A 210 -10.92 -35.57 2.22
C GLU A 210 -10.64 -34.17 1.66
N ALA A 211 -11.60 -33.59 0.94
CA ALA A 211 -11.49 -32.23 0.42
C ALA A 211 -11.46 -31.18 1.54
N LYS A 212 -12.33 -31.29 2.56
CA LYS A 212 -12.34 -30.40 3.74
C LYS A 212 -10.99 -30.48 4.49
N ASN A 213 -10.49 -31.67 4.76
CA ASN A 213 -9.16 -31.85 5.36
C ASN A 213 -8.03 -31.26 4.50
N LYS A 214 -8.13 -31.41 3.17
CA LYS A 214 -7.12 -30.83 2.26
C LYS A 214 -7.16 -29.31 2.28
N ILE A 215 -8.34 -28.70 2.36
CA ILE A 215 -8.51 -27.25 2.52
C ILE A 215 -7.87 -26.79 3.83
N GLU A 216 -8.13 -27.47 4.94
CA GLU A 216 -7.50 -27.14 6.23
C GLU A 216 -5.97 -27.23 6.16
N GLN A 217 -5.42 -28.30 5.58
CA GLN A 217 -3.98 -28.44 5.38
C GLN A 217 -3.39 -27.32 4.51
N LEU A 218 -4.05 -26.96 3.41
CA LEU A 218 -3.61 -25.88 2.54
C LEU A 218 -3.68 -24.53 3.25
N ASN A 219 -4.71 -24.28 4.05
CA ASN A 219 -4.82 -23.06 4.84
C ASN A 219 -3.71 -22.95 5.89
N SER A 220 -3.35 -24.05 6.57
CA SER A 220 -2.20 -24.05 7.48
C SER A 220 -0.87 -23.80 6.74
N GLN A 221 -0.70 -24.34 5.53
CA GLN A 221 0.49 -24.05 4.72
C GLN A 221 0.55 -22.58 4.29
N ILE A 222 -0.59 -21.98 3.93
CA ILE A 222 -0.69 -20.55 3.61
C ILE A 222 -0.24 -19.72 4.81
N GLU A 223 -0.70 -20.04 6.02
CA GLU A 223 -0.33 -19.32 7.24
C GLU A 223 1.18 -19.41 7.51
N ILE A 224 1.78 -20.59 7.37
CA ILE A 224 3.23 -20.78 7.51
C ILE A 224 3.99 -19.93 6.49
N LEU A 225 3.61 -20.01 5.20
CA LEU A 225 4.27 -19.27 4.13
C LEU A 225 4.11 -17.75 4.29
N GLN A 226 2.96 -17.27 4.80
CA GLN A 226 2.74 -15.85 5.10
C GLN A 226 3.67 -15.37 6.22
N ASN A 227 3.86 -16.17 7.26
CA ASN A 227 4.80 -15.86 8.34
C ASN A 227 6.26 -15.84 7.85
N GLU A 228 6.64 -16.80 7.01
CA GLU A 228 7.97 -16.82 6.38
C GLU A 228 8.21 -15.62 5.46
N LEU A 229 7.19 -15.21 4.71
CA LEU A 229 7.24 -14.00 3.88
C LEU A 229 7.44 -12.75 4.75
N ALA A 230 6.62 -12.58 5.79
CA ALA A 230 6.74 -11.43 6.69
C ALA A 230 8.12 -11.36 7.37
N LYS A 231 8.67 -12.52 7.79
CA LYS A 231 10.03 -12.60 8.32
C LYS A 231 11.07 -12.18 7.28
N SER A 232 10.96 -12.69 6.05
CA SER A 232 11.88 -12.35 4.97
C SER A 232 11.83 -10.87 4.60
N GLU A 233 10.66 -10.24 4.64
CA GLU A 233 10.49 -8.80 4.42
C GLU A 233 11.19 -7.97 5.51
N VAL A 234 11.07 -8.37 6.78
CA VAL A 234 11.78 -7.74 7.89
C VAL A 234 13.30 -7.89 7.72
N ASP A 235 13.78 -9.08 7.35
CA ASP A 235 15.21 -9.35 7.11
C ASP A 235 15.74 -8.48 5.95
N ILE A 236 15.00 -8.37 4.85
CA ILE A 236 15.34 -7.49 3.72
C ILE A 236 15.42 -6.03 4.17
N GLN A 237 14.46 -5.58 4.98
CA GLN A 237 14.45 -4.19 5.44
C GLN A 237 15.65 -3.89 6.35
N ALA A 238 16.01 -4.82 7.24
CA ALA A 238 17.20 -4.70 8.08
C ALA A 238 18.49 -4.58 7.25
N ILE A 239 18.63 -5.37 6.18
CA ILE A 239 19.77 -5.28 5.26
C ILE A 239 19.75 -3.96 4.48
N ARG A 240 18.58 -3.49 4.03
CA ARG A 240 18.45 -2.22 3.29
C ARG A 240 18.87 -1.02 4.10
N GLU A 241 18.62 -1.01 5.41
CA GLU A 241 19.07 0.08 6.29
C GLU A 241 20.60 0.24 6.30
N LYS A 242 21.37 -0.83 6.02
CA LYS A 242 22.84 -0.76 5.89
C LYS A 242 23.29 0.06 4.67
N LYS A 243 22.42 0.28 3.67
CA LYS A 243 22.70 1.19 2.54
C LYS A 243 22.90 2.64 2.98
N LYS A 244 22.50 3.03 4.18
CA LYS A 244 22.80 4.36 4.71
C LYS A 244 24.31 4.61 4.84
N LEU A 245 25.15 3.57 5.00
CA LEU A 245 26.61 3.73 5.00
C LEU A 245 27.17 4.28 3.68
N ILE A 246 26.46 4.08 2.56
CA ILE A 246 26.93 4.50 1.23
C ILE A 246 26.25 5.78 0.75
N THR A 247 25.14 6.22 1.36
CA THR A 247 24.38 7.41 0.92
C THR A 247 24.26 8.51 1.99
N ALA A 248 24.30 8.18 3.28
CA ALA A 248 23.98 9.11 4.35
C ALA A 248 25.14 10.05 4.71
N SER A 249 24.82 11.03 5.57
CA SER A 249 25.76 11.99 6.15
C SER A 249 25.26 12.55 7.48
N GLY A 250 26.16 13.16 8.26
CA GLY A 250 25.84 13.71 9.59
C GLY A 250 25.31 12.62 10.52
N ASN A 251 24.37 12.98 11.39
CA ASN A 251 23.86 12.11 12.45
C ASN A 251 23.34 10.75 11.96
N GLU A 252 22.74 10.67 10.77
CA GLU A 252 22.26 9.39 10.20
C GLU A 252 23.43 8.46 9.87
N LEU A 253 24.53 9.00 9.36
CA LEU A 253 25.73 8.22 9.06
C LEU A 253 26.43 7.79 10.35
N GLU A 254 26.59 8.72 11.30
CA GLU A 254 27.22 8.45 12.60
C GLU A 254 26.52 7.31 13.35
N LYS A 255 25.19 7.37 13.46
CA LYS A 255 24.40 6.30 14.07
C LYS A 255 24.62 4.95 13.39
N LYS A 256 24.63 4.93 12.05
CA LYS A 256 24.80 3.68 11.32
C LYS A 256 26.21 3.11 11.48
N VAL A 257 27.22 3.97 11.54
CA VAL A 257 28.61 3.59 11.83
C VAL A 257 28.72 3.02 13.24
N GLU A 258 28.11 3.68 14.24
CA GLU A 258 28.08 3.21 15.62
C GLU A 258 27.48 1.79 15.72
N GLU A 259 26.36 1.54 15.03
CA GLU A 259 25.74 0.22 14.95
C GLU A 259 26.71 -0.83 14.37
N ILE A 260 27.44 -0.52 13.30
CA ILE A 260 28.42 -1.45 12.71
C ILE A 260 29.57 -1.72 13.68
N PHE A 261 30.12 -0.69 14.33
CA PHE A 261 31.18 -0.89 15.33
C PHE A 261 30.69 -1.80 16.47
N LYS A 262 29.46 -1.61 16.96
CA LYS A 262 28.85 -2.52 17.96
C LYS A 262 28.75 -3.95 17.46
N GLU A 263 28.31 -4.17 16.22
CA GLU A 263 28.21 -5.51 15.62
C GLU A 263 29.60 -6.16 15.41
N LEU A 264 30.62 -5.34 15.11
CA LEU A 264 32.03 -5.74 15.10
C LEU A 264 32.60 -5.96 16.52
N GLY A 265 31.80 -5.83 17.57
CA GLY A 265 32.17 -6.14 18.95
C GLY A 265 32.86 -5.00 19.69
N PHE A 266 32.85 -3.78 19.16
CA PHE A 266 33.35 -2.62 19.88
C PHE A 266 32.32 -2.13 20.91
N GLU A 267 32.84 -1.67 22.03
CA GLU A 267 32.10 -0.91 23.02
C GLU A 267 32.16 0.58 22.68
N ILE A 268 31.02 1.27 22.74
CA ILE A 268 30.96 2.71 22.51
C ILE A 268 31.13 3.43 23.84
N LEU A 269 32.19 4.23 23.95
CA LEU A 269 32.45 5.06 25.12
C LEU A 269 31.67 6.37 24.94
N GLN A 270 30.82 6.73 25.90
CA GLN A 270 29.95 7.92 25.79
C GLN A 270 30.74 9.17 25.38
N ALA A 271 30.45 9.70 24.20
CA ALA A 271 30.75 11.07 23.87
C ALA A 271 29.85 11.96 24.74
N GLU A 272 30.44 12.93 25.43
CA GLU A 272 29.68 13.94 26.16
C GLU A 272 28.64 14.58 25.21
N ARG A 273 27.40 14.77 25.69
CA ARG A 273 26.32 15.40 24.91
C ARG A 273 26.85 16.67 24.22
N ASN A 274 26.64 16.78 22.90
CA ASN A 274 27.11 17.84 21.97
C ASN A 274 28.54 17.73 21.39
N ARG A 275 29.12 16.52 21.28
CA ARG A 275 30.31 16.31 20.44
C ARG A 275 30.00 15.32 19.33
N ASP A 276 30.31 15.68 18.09
CA ASP A 276 30.05 14.92 16.85
C ASP A 276 31.04 13.73 16.66
N ASP A 277 31.64 13.24 17.75
CA ASP A 277 32.79 12.33 17.69
C ASP A 277 32.46 10.97 18.30
N LEU A 278 32.92 9.90 17.67
CA LEU A 278 32.70 8.53 18.13
C LEU A 278 33.97 7.97 18.79
N ILE A 279 33.85 7.49 20.03
CA ILE A 279 34.95 6.83 20.74
C ILE A 279 34.58 5.36 20.92
N VAL A 280 35.43 4.47 20.42
CA VAL A 280 35.22 3.03 20.45
C VAL A 280 36.33 2.34 21.24
N ARG A 281 35.99 1.27 21.93
CA ARG A 281 36.92 0.40 22.66
C ARG A 281 36.76 -1.04 22.19
N TYR A 282 37.87 -1.73 21.99
CA TYR A 282 37.88 -3.17 21.78
C TYR A 282 38.95 -3.80 22.66
N GLY A 283 38.53 -4.55 23.68
CA GLY A 283 39.45 -5.00 24.74
C GLY A 283 40.11 -3.82 25.44
N THR A 284 41.43 -3.73 25.37
CA THR A 284 42.23 -2.62 25.93
C THR A 284 42.46 -1.48 24.95
N ASP A 285 42.21 -1.70 23.65
CA ASP A 285 42.53 -0.75 22.60
C ASP A 285 41.40 0.27 22.45
N ILE A 286 41.76 1.55 22.32
CA ILE A 286 40.83 2.67 22.22
C ILE A 286 41.08 3.40 20.90
N ALA A 287 40.00 3.73 20.19
CA ALA A 287 40.07 4.57 19.01
C ALA A 287 39.11 5.76 19.11
N VAL A 288 39.57 6.90 18.61
CA VAL A 288 38.74 8.06 18.29
C VAL A 288 38.44 8.03 16.80
N VAL A 289 37.16 8.15 16.44
CA VAL A 289 36.67 8.00 15.07
C VAL A 289 36.01 9.30 14.63
N GLU A 290 36.60 9.92 13.61
CA GLU A 290 36.02 11.09 12.93
C GLU A 290 35.23 10.60 11.72
N ILE A 291 33.93 10.92 11.67
CA ILE A 291 33.02 10.43 10.63
C ILE A 291 32.59 11.59 9.73
N LYS A 292 32.76 11.46 8.41
CA LYS A 292 32.30 12.47 7.44
C LYS A 292 31.61 11.87 6.23
N GLY A 293 30.40 12.34 5.96
CA GLY A 293 29.74 12.12 4.66
C GLY A 293 30.07 13.26 3.70
N LEU A 294 30.72 12.99 2.58
CA LEU A 294 31.24 13.96 1.63
C LEU A 294 30.67 13.71 0.22
N THR A 295 30.46 14.78 -0.55
CA THR A 295 30.12 14.71 -1.99
C THR A 295 31.38 14.69 -2.87
N ASN A 296 32.57 14.76 -2.27
CA ASN A 296 33.88 14.73 -2.92
C ASN A 296 34.88 13.90 -2.08
N SER A 297 36.16 13.96 -2.45
CA SER A 297 37.24 13.30 -1.70
C SER A 297 37.43 13.91 -0.31
N ALA A 298 38.03 13.13 0.59
CA ALA A 298 38.55 13.66 1.85
C ALA A 298 39.70 14.66 1.60
N GLY A 299 39.97 15.49 2.60
CA GLY A 299 41.11 16.42 2.58
C GLY A 299 41.80 16.48 3.94
N GLU A 300 42.98 17.12 3.96
CA GLU A 300 43.83 17.24 5.15
C GLU A 300 43.11 17.83 6.36
N LYS A 301 42.19 18.79 6.13
CA LYS A 301 41.34 19.37 7.19
C LYS A 301 40.58 18.33 8.00
N ASN A 302 40.17 17.21 7.39
CA ASN A 302 39.44 16.15 8.07
C ASN A 302 40.38 15.35 8.99
N ALA A 303 41.61 15.07 8.53
CA ALA A 303 42.62 14.42 9.36
C ALA A 303 43.12 15.34 10.49
N ALA A 304 43.23 16.65 10.24
CA ALA A 304 43.56 17.62 11.27
C ALA A 304 42.48 17.72 12.36
N GLN A 305 41.20 17.62 11.98
CA GLN A 305 40.10 17.55 12.93
C GLN A 305 40.21 16.30 13.82
N LEU A 306 40.45 15.12 13.21
CA LEU A 306 40.70 13.88 13.93
C LEU A 306 41.89 13.98 14.92
N GLU A 307 43.00 14.60 14.50
CA GLU A 307 44.17 14.76 15.36
C GLU A 307 43.87 15.59 16.61
N LYS A 308 43.06 16.64 16.47
CA LYS A 308 42.61 17.44 17.61
C LYS A 308 41.88 16.58 18.64
N TRP A 309 41.05 15.64 18.20
CA TRP A 309 40.33 14.71 19.08
C TRP A 309 41.24 13.72 19.76
N ARG A 310 42.18 13.13 19.02
CA ARG A 310 43.19 12.22 19.55
C ARG A 310 44.02 12.90 20.64
N ALA A 311 44.55 14.09 20.36
CA ALA A 311 45.33 14.87 21.33
C ALA A 311 44.51 15.22 22.58
N THR A 312 43.27 15.68 22.39
CA THR A 312 42.36 16.01 23.50
C THR A 312 42.06 14.79 24.37
N TYR A 313 41.91 13.60 23.78
CA TYR A 313 41.67 12.37 24.54
C TYR A 313 42.91 11.98 25.35
N LEU A 314 44.10 12.02 24.73
CA LEU A 314 45.37 11.75 25.39
C LEU A 314 45.60 12.69 26.58
N GLU A 315 45.38 14.00 26.41
CA GLU A 315 45.51 14.99 27.48
C GLU A 315 44.56 14.72 28.66
N ASN A 316 43.31 14.35 28.37
CA ASN A 316 42.29 14.16 29.42
C ASN A 316 42.32 12.80 30.09
N LYS A 317 42.76 11.75 29.40
CA LYS A 317 42.68 10.35 29.87
C LYS A 317 44.04 9.71 30.08
N GLY A 318 45.13 10.32 29.61
CA GLY A 318 46.49 9.78 29.70
C GLY A 318 46.72 8.52 28.85
N VAL A 319 45.79 8.18 27.97
CA VAL A 319 45.85 7.03 27.06
C VAL A 319 45.85 7.55 25.64
N ASP A 320 46.81 7.12 24.84
CA ASP A 320 46.93 7.53 23.44
C ASP A 320 46.04 6.66 22.54
N PRO A 321 44.92 7.19 22.01
CA PRO A 321 44.01 6.39 21.21
C PRO A 321 44.46 6.33 19.74
N LYS A 322 44.01 5.29 19.03
CA LYS A 322 44.11 5.23 17.58
C LYS A 322 43.19 6.29 16.95
N GLY A 323 43.72 7.08 16.01
CA GLY A 323 42.90 7.94 15.17
C GLY A 323 42.37 7.18 13.95
N ILE A 324 41.04 7.15 13.75
CA ILE A 324 40.41 6.58 12.56
C ILE A 324 39.58 7.66 11.86
N LEU A 325 39.92 7.97 10.60
CA LEU A 325 39.11 8.82 9.74
C LEU A 325 38.24 7.94 8.86
N LEU A 326 36.92 7.98 9.09
CA LEU A 326 35.93 7.21 8.35
C LEU A 326 35.11 8.13 7.44
N VAL A 327 35.17 7.91 6.12
CA VAL A 327 34.50 8.80 5.15
C VAL A 327 33.54 8.06 4.22
N ASN A 328 32.36 8.65 4.00
CA ASN A 328 31.48 8.30 2.89
C ASN A 328 31.67 9.33 1.77
N THR A 329 32.66 9.13 0.93
CA THR A 329 33.02 9.97 -0.22
C THR A 329 32.08 9.75 -1.41
N TYR A 330 31.85 10.81 -2.20
CA TYR A 330 30.99 10.77 -3.40
C TYR A 330 29.60 10.19 -3.13
N ARG A 331 29.01 10.49 -1.96
CA ARG A 331 27.79 9.84 -1.45
C ARG A 331 26.56 9.96 -2.36
N ASP A 332 26.55 10.96 -3.22
CA ASP A 332 25.55 11.29 -4.23
C ASP A 332 25.80 10.64 -5.60
N VAL A 333 26.91 9.91 -5.76
CA VAL A 333 27.28 9.19 -6.97
C VAL A 333 27.06 7.67 -6.77
N PRO A 334 26.49 6.95 -7.75
CA PRO A 334 26.38 5.49 -7.71
C PRO A 334 27.74 4.82 -7.47
N LEU A 335 27.78 3.74 -6.66
CA LEU A 335 29.04 3.09 -6.26
C LEU A 335 29.95 2.69 -7.43
N ILE A 336 29.36 2.20 -8.53
CA ILE A 336 30.09 1.77 -9.73
C ILE A 336 30.72 2.94 -10.50
N GLU A 337 30.23 4.16 -10.28
CA GLU A 337 30.68 5.38 -10.95
C GLU A 337 31.70 6.18 -10.12
N ARG A 338 31.96 5.78 -8.87
CA ARG A 338 32.93 6.41 -7.97
C ARG A 338 34.37 6.08 -8.37
N ASN A 339 34.85 6.75 -9.41
CA ASN A 339 36.16 6.50 -10.02
C ASN A 339 37.29 7.42 -9.51
N GLN A 340 36.96 8.39 -8.65
CA GLN A 340 37.90 9.36 -8.12
C GLN A 340 38.48 8.89 -6.76
N PRO A 341 39.70 9.32 -6.40
CA PRO A 341 40.33 8.86 -5.16
C PRO A 341 39.65 9.41 -3.90
N ASP A 342 39.30 8.51 -2.97
CA ASP A 342 38.69 8.90 -1.68
C ASP A 342 39.64 9.73 -0.80
N PHE A 343 40.93 9.38 -0.82
CA PHE A 343 42.00 10.02 -0.05
C PHE A 343 43.12 10.45 -1.00
N PRO A 344 43.19 11.74 -1.38
CA PRO A 344 44.24 12.26 -2.26
C PRO A 344 45.63 12.21 -1.61
N ASP A 345 46.69 12.03 -2.40
CA ASP A 345 48.07 11.89 -1.89
C ASP A 345 48.52 13.06 -1.00
N GLN A 346 47.99 14.26 -1.23
CA GLN A 346 48.29 15.45 -0.45
C GLN A 346 47.98 15.26 1.04
N MET A 347 46.88 14.60 1.40
CA MET A 347 46.52 14.40 2.81
C MET A 347 47.21 13.18 3.45
N LEU A 348 47.72 12.24 2.64
CA LEU A 348 48.29 10.99 3.15
C LEU A 348 49.55 11.24 4.00
N ARG A 349 50.41 12.20 3.59
CA ARG A 349 51.62 12.53 4.37
C ARG A 349 51.28 12.97 5.79
N TYR A 350 50.24 13.79 5.94
CA TYR A 350 49.76 14.24 7.23
C TYR A 350 49.23 13.07 8.07
N ALA A 351 48.34 12.26 7.50
CA ALA A 351 47.74 11.12 8.20
C ALA A 351 48.76 10.07 8.62
N ILE A 352 49.74 9.75 7.77
CA ILE A 352 50.84 8.81 8.08
C ILE A 352 51.69 9.35 9.22
N GLY A 353 52.06 10.63 9.19
CA GLY A 353 52.85 11.26 10.25
C GLY A 353 52.14 11.34 11.61
N ARG A 354 50.82 11.11 11.63
CA ARG A 354 49.99 11.04 12.85
C ARG A 354 49.46 9.64 13.15
N GLU A 355 49.93 8.64 12.42
CA GLU A 355 49.53 7.23 12.58
C GLU A 355 48.02 6.98 12.46
N HIS A 356 47.31 7.82 11.69
CA HIS A 356 45.87 7.68 11.48
C HIS A 356 45.56 6.52 10.53
N CYS A 357 44.45 5.83 10.77
CA CYS A 357 43.84 4.91 9.83
C CYS A 357 42.78 5.66 8.99
N LEU A 358 42.92 5.63 7.66
CA LEU A 358 41.99 6.25 6.72
C LEU A 358 41.19 5.15 6.01
N ILE A 359 39.88 5.11 6.23
CA ILE A 359 39.00 4.05 5.71
C ILE A 359 37.68 4.64 5.20
N THR A 360 37.12 4.07 4.15
CA THR A 360 35.80 4.47 3.66
C THR A 360 34.67 3.70 4.34
N THR A 361 33.47 4.24 4.34
CA THR A 361 32.27 3.53 4.83
C THR A 361 31.92 2.33 3.95
N THR A 362 32.31 2.33 2.67
CA THR A 362 32.18 1.17 1.78
C THR A 362 33.15 0.05 2.15
N GLN A 363 34.39 0.38 2.54
CA GLN A 363 35.33 -0.59 3.09
C GLN A 363 34.83 -1.13 4.43
N LEU A 364 34.36 -0.28 5.34
CA LEU A 364 33.78 -0.72 6.62
C LEU A 364 32.60 -1.67 6.41
N LEU A 365 31.74 -1.40 5.43
CA LEU A 365 30.63 -2.29 5.07
C LEU A 365 31.12 -3.64 4.51
N ALA A 366 32.18 -3.64 3.70
CA ALA A 366 32.80 -4.86 3.20
C ALA A 366 33.40 -5.70 4.34
N LEU A 367 34.10 -5.06 5.29
CA LEU A 367 34.62 -5.72 6.50
C LEU A 367 33.50 -6.36 7.32
N TYR A 368 32.39 -5.65 7.51
CA TYR A 368 31.23 -6.18 8.19
C TYR A 368 30.67 -7.43 7.49
N PHE A 369 30.46 -7.38 6.17
CA PHE A 369 29.99 -8.55 5.42
C PHE A 369 30.97 -9.72 5.46
N GLU A 370 32.29 -9.45 5.49
CA GLU A 370 33.27 -10.51 5.70
C GLU A 370 33.11 -11.18 7.06
N THR A 371 32.88 -10.42 8.13
CA THR A 371 32.66 -11.04 9.46
C THR A 371 31.38 -11.88 9.52
N LEU A 372 30.35 -11.54 8.74
CA LEU A 372 29.15 -12.37 8.63
C LEU A 372 29.42 -13.66 7.85
N ARG A 373 30.21 -13.56 6.76
CA ARG A 373 30.57 -14.71 5.92
C ARG A 373 31.57 -15.64 6.60
N ASN A 374 32.51 -15.09 7.35
CA ASN A 374 33.61 -15.78 8.01
C ASN A 374 33.82 -15.19 9.42
N PRO A 375 33.05 -15.62 10.43
CA PRO A 375 33.14 -15.08 11.78
C PRO A 375 34.54 -15.16 12.42
N ALA A 376 35.38 -16.10 12.00
CA ALA A 376 36.75 -16.25 12.50
C ALA A 376 37.70 -15.13 12.04
N SER A 377 37.32 -14.33 11.04
CA SER A 377 38.14 -13.19 10.58
C SER A 377 37.97 -11.94 11.46
N LYS A 378 37.00 -11.94 12.38
CA LYS A 378 36.60 -10.76 13.17
C LYS A 378 37.77 -10.14 13.92
N GLU A 379 38.52 -10.92 14.69
CA GLU A 379 39.67 -10.41 15.46
C GLU A 379 40.76 -9.84 14.55
N GLN A 380 41.03 -10.47 13.39
CA GLN A 380 41.99 -9.98 12.42
C GLN A 380 41.55 -8.65 11.79
N ILE A 381 40.27 -8.54 11.42
CA ILE A 381 39.67 -7.33 10.88
C ILE A 381 39.76 -6.19 11.89
N VAL A 382 39.37 -6.43 13.14
CA VAL A 382 39.45 -5.42 14.19
C VAL A 382 40.89 -4.96 14.38
N LYS A 383 41.83 -5.89 14.53
CA LYS A 383 43.25 -5.56 14.69
C LYS A 383 43.78 -4.73 13.52
N SER A 384 43.37 -5.04 12.29
CA SER A 384 43.82 -4.29 11.11
C SER A 384 43.42 -2.81 11.14
N LEU A 385 42.31 -2.44 11.78
CA LEU A 385 41.91 -1.03 11.95
C LEU A 385 42.88 -0.27 12.86
N PHE A 386 43.41 -0.94 13.89
CA PHE A 386 44.40 -0.38 14.80
C PHE A 386 45.81 -0.36 14.22
N ASP A 387 46.18 -1.40 13.46
CA ASP A 387 47.53 -1.52 12.88
C ASP A 387 47.73 -0.64 11.63
N THR A 388 46.65 -0.26 10.93
CA THR A 388 46.74 0.53 9.70
C THR A 388 47.25 1.94 9.96
N VAL A 389 48.30 2.35 9.24
CA VAL A 389 48.79 3.74 9.18
C VAL A 389 48.66 4.26 7.75
N GLY A 390 47.94 5.37 7.59
CA GLY A 390 47.53 5.89 6.29
C GLY A 390 46.29 5.19 5.74
N ARG A 391 46.28 4.90 4.44
CA ARG A 391 45.12 4.31 3.75
C ARG A 391 44.94 2.83 4.14
N TYR A 392 43.74 2.47 4.55
CA TYR A 392 43.35 1.09 4.79
C TYR A 392 43.43 0.25 3.51
N SER A 393 43.93 -0.99 3.63
CA SER A 393 44.23 -1.84 2.46
C SER A 393 42.98 -2.13 1.63
N ASN A 394 43.20 -2.38 0.33
CA ASN A 394 42.13 -2.69 -0.62
C ASN A 394 41.77 -4.19 -0.67
N ASP A 395 42.12 -4.97 0.35
CA ASP A 395 41.87 -6.42 0.35
C ASP A 395 40.36 -6.73 0.45
N TYR A 396 39.59 -5.82 1.06
CA TYR A 396 38.14 -5.91 1.22
C TYR A 396 37.42 -4.96 0.28
N LYS A 397 37.36 -5.35 -1.00
CA LYS A 397 36.61 -4.62 -2.03
C LYS A 397 35.12 -4.86 -1.90
N TRP A 398 34.32 -3.79 -1.93
CA TRP A 398 32.86 -3.89 -1.83
C TRP A 398 32.26 -4.79 -2.93
N GLN A 399 32.89 -4.84 -4.11
CA GLN A 399 32.48 -5.67 -5.24
C GLN A 399 32.46 -7.18 -4.92
N ASN A 400 33.21 -7.62 -3.91
CA ASN A 400 33.21 -9.02 -3.48
C ASN A 400 31.97 -9.39 -2.64
N TYR A 401 31.19 -8.40 -2.21
CA TYR A 401 30.09 -8.57 -1.26
C TYR A 401 28.75 -8.00 -1.76
N ILE A 402 28.78 -7.03 -2.68
CA ILE A 402 27.58 -6.35 -3.18
C ILE A 402 27.42 -6.65 -4.68
N ASN A 403 26.32 -7.32 -5.01
CA ASN A 403 25.94 -7.61 -6.40
C ASN A 403 25.22 -6.42 -7.02
N VAL A 404 25.53 -6.12 -8.28
CA VAL A 404 24.81 -5.15 -9.12
C VAL A 404 23.94 -5.95 -10.09
N LEU A 405 22.62 -5.74 -10.04
CA LEU A 405 21.71 -6.42 -10.97
C LEU A 405 21.87 -5.83 -12.37
N GLY A 406 22.21 -6.67 -13.35
CA GLY A 406 22.35 -6.27 -14.76
C GLY A 406 23.75 -5.84 -15.19
N SER A 407 24.78 -6.11 -14.38
CA SER A 407 26.20 -5.96 -14.73
C SER A 407 26.88 -7.30 -14.97
#